data_AF-W1NFS1-F1
#
_entry.id   AF-W1NFS1-F1
#
_cell.length_a   1.000
_cell.length_b   1.000
_cell.length_c   1.000
_cell.angle_alpha   90.00
_cell.angle_beta   90.00
_cell.angle_gamma   90.00
#
_symmetry.space_group_name_H-M   'P 1'
#
loop_
_entity.id
_entity.type
_entity.pdbx_description
1 polymer ?
#
loop_
_entity_poly.entity_id
_entity_poly.type
_entity_poly.pdbx_seq_one_letter_code
_entity_poly.pdbx_strand_id
1 'polypeptide(L)'
;MAKPKSRRGDKRKKNESNSPEELPKRSTKASRGGKRVKAPAAPKPIEEPEIIEDQRNLEDLWKAAFPVGTEWDLLDSVYKTNWNFSNLENAFEANGVLYEKTLYIFGCTEPQMIDFSGTQKIICIPVVVAVVSPFPPSDKIGIKSVQMEGETIVPMKEMKMDWVPYIPFEDRGISVERLKSQIFTLSCTQRRAALKHLKTDRIKKYDYCLPYFYDPRKEDDTELETTVQLMYPMEPPVVCEFDWSFDEVEDFTDDLIKEEKLPEDQKEKFMNYVKEQVREAKKQQREAKEARRKAIEDMSEEKRIGLQNMRFYKFYPVQTPDTPPIPNKCSYINRYYGKAHQVL
;
A
#
# COMPACT_ATOMS: atom_id res chain seq x y z
N MET A 1 4.34 -44.33 -46.96
CA MET A 1 5.21 -45.47 -46.60
C MET A 1 6.04 -45.06 -45.39
N ALA A 2 5.65 -45.38 -44.15
CA ALA A 2 5.80 -46.64 -43.40
C ALA A 2 7.05 -46.64 -42.47
N LYS A 3 6.77 -46.42 -41.17
CA LYS A 3 7.54 -46.69 -39.93
C LYS A 3 7.72 -48.23 -39.71
N PRO A 4 8.38 -48.81 -38.65
CA PRO A 4 8.52 -48.32 -37.25
C PRO A 4 9.82 -48.70 -36.43
N LYS A 5 10.17 -47.93 -35.37
CA LYS A 5 10.08 -48.13 -33.86
C LYS A 5 11.06 -49.20 -33.28
N SER A 6 11.64 -49.10 -32.06
CA SER A 6 11.11 -48.56 -30.80
C SER A 6 12.15 -48.41 -29.65
N ARG A 7 11.95 -47.38 -28.78
CA ARG A 7 11.86 -47.38 -27.28
C ARG A 7 13.13 -47.68 -26.42
N ARG A 8 13.30 -47.22 -25.17
CA ARG A 8 12.80 -46.14 -24.25
C ARG A 8 13.45 -46.42 -22.87
N GLY A 9 13.98 -45.41 -22.15
CA GLY A 9 14.11 -45.32 -20.66
C GLY A 9 15.00 -46.34 -19.93
N ASP A 10 15.38 -46.20 -18.65
CA ASP A 10 15.32 -45.14 -17.63
C ASP A 10 16.22 -45.59 -16.43
N LYS A 11 16.82 -44.60 -15.73
CA LYS A 11 17.07 -44.47 -14.27
C LYS A 11 17.67 -45.56 -13.34
N ARG A 12 18.65 -45.05 -12.55
CA ARG A 12 18.81 -44.99 -11.05
C ARG A 12 18.95 -46.24 -10.15
N LYS A 13 19.94 -46.09 -9.24
CA LYS A 13 20.01 -46.43 -7.79
C LYS A 13 20.05 -47.89 -7.32
N LYS A 14 21.10 -48.21 -6.54
CA LYS A 14 21.15 -48.80 -5.15
C LYS A 14 22.50 -49.54 -4.97
N ASN A 15 23.31 -49.24 -3.95
CA ASN A 15 23.28 -49.63 -2.51
C ASN A 15 23.81 -51.05 -2.20
N GLU A 16 24.45 -51.13 -1.03
CA GLU A 16 24.83 -52.33 -0.24
C GLU A 16 26.09 -53.06 -0.74
N SER A 17 27.07 -53.43 0.08
CA SER A 17 27.08 -54.18 1.37
C SER A 17 28.59 -54.39 1.72
N ASN A 18 29.11 -54.88 2.84
CA ASN A 18 28.65 -55.33 4.15
C ASN A 18 29.94 -55.57 4.97
N SER A 19 29.88 -55.36 6.29
CA SER A 19 30.74 -55.97 7.32
C SER A 19 30.57 -57.51 7.34
N PRO A 20 31.28 -58.34 8.14
CA PRO A 20 30.92 -58.56 9.57
C PRO A 20 32.13 -59.07 10.43
N GLU A 21 32.10 -59.50 11.71
CA GLU A 21 31.11 -60.11 12.63
C GLU A 21 31.76 -60.20 14.05
N GLU A 22 31.14 -59.71 15.15
CA GLU A 22 30.39 -60.42 16.26
C GLU A 22 31.24 -61.15 17.36
N LEU A 23 31.20 -60.83 18.68
CA LEU A 23 30.20 -61.03 19.80
C LEU A 23 30.09 -62.51 20.30
N PRO A 24 29.71 -62.86 21.59
CA PRO A 24 28.74 -62.21 22.50
C PRO A 24 28.86 -62.32 24.08
N LYS A 25 28.09 -61.45 24.78
CA LYS A 25 27.25 -61.54 26.04
C LYS A 25 27.71 -62.14 27.41
N ARG A 26 27.44 -61.39 28.52
CA ARG A 26 26.58 -61.83 29.68
C ARG A 26 26.14 -60.69 30.64
N SER A 27 24.97 -60.89 31.29
CA SER A 27 24.20 -59.97 32.17
C SER A 27 24.47 -60.11 33.68
N THR A 28 24.08 -59.13 34.51
CA THR A 28 23.36 -59.35 35.79
C THR A 28 22.59 -58.09 36.25
N LYS A 29 21.56 -58.31 37.09
CA LYS A 29 20.45 -57.43 37.48
C LYS A 29 20.59 -57.08 38.98
N ALA A 30 20.32 -55.85 39.42
CA ALA A 30 19.84 -55.55 40.78
C ALA A 30 19.22 -54.15 40.91
N SER A 31 17.95 -54.14 41.32
CA SER A 31 17.13 -53.00 41.75
C SER A 31 17.43 -52.59 43.20
N ARG A 32 17.37 -51.30 43.53
CA ARG A 32 16.92 -50.81 44.86
C ARG A 32 16.45 -49.36 44.77
N GLY A 33 15.16 -49.17 45.04
CA GLY A 33 14.48 -47.89 45.04
C GLY A 33 14.81 -47.05 46.28
N GLY A 34 14.97 -45.75 46.06
CA GLY A 34 14.91 -44.72 47.08
C GLY A 34 13.77 -43.76 46.75
N LYS A 35 12.67 -43.86 47.51
CA LYS A 35 11.56 -42.89 47.50
C LYS A 35 12.12 -41.52 47.89
N ARG A 36 12.19 -40.57 46.95
CA ARG A 36 12.35 -39.15 47.28
C ARG A 36 10.95 -38.59 47.52
N VAL A 37 10.59 -38.36 48.78
CA VAL A 37 9.34 -37.71 49.16
C VAL A 37 9.41 -36.26 48.65
N LYS A 38 8.54 -35.91 47.69
CA LYS A 38 8.30 -34.51 47.31
C LYS A 38 7.59 -33.83 48.49
N ALA A 39 8.19 -32.80 49.04
CA ALA A 39 7.48 -31.87 49.91
C ALA A 39 6.30 -31.25 49.14
N PRO A 40 5.14 -31.00 49.77
CA PRO A 40 4.03 -30.36 49.09
C PRO A 40 4.44 -28.94 48.68
N ALA A 41 4.20 -28.60 47.42
CA ALA A 41 4.42 -27.25 46.93
C ALA A 41 3.54 -26.29 47.74
N ALA A 42 4.13 -25.18 48.19
CA ALA A 42 3.39 -24.08 48.78
C ALA A 42 2.27 -23.64 47.80
N PRO A 43 1.06 -23.29 48.30
CA PRO A 43 0.01 -22.82 47.43
C PRO A 43 0.48 -21.54 46.74
N LYS A 44 0.43 -21.53 45.41
CA LYS A 44 0.65 -20.31 44.63
C LYS A 44 -0.38 -19.28 45.10
N PRO A 45 0.01 -18.00 45.27
CA PRO A 45 -0.96 -16.94 45.46
C PRO A 45 -2.01 -17.03 44.37
N ILE A 46 -3.28 -16.99 44.76
CA ILE A 46 -4.38 -16.82 43.81
C ILE A 46 -4.14 -15.45 43.20
N GLU A 47 -3.69 -15.42 41.94
CA GLU A 47 -3.65 -14.20 41.16
C GLU A 47 -5.10 -13.71 41.10
N GLU A 48 -5.35 -12.54 41.70
CA GLU A 48 -6.58 -11.80 41.49
C GLU A 48 -6.78 -11.70 39.97
N PRO A 49 -7.96 -12.01 39.43
CA PRO A 49 -8.17 -11.92 38.00
C PRO A 49 -7.87 -10.48 37.61
N GLU A 50 -6.83 -10.29 36.78
CA GLU A 50 -6.62 -9.04 36.06
C GLU A 50 -7.97 -8.68 35.44
N ILE A 51 -8.56 -7.58 35.89
CA ILE A 51 -9.69 -6.98 35.22
C ILE A 51 -9.10 -6.52 33.88
N ILE A 52 -9.20 -7.37 32.87
CA ILE A 52 -8.92 -7.01 31.49
C ILE A 52 -9.89 -5.87 31.23
N GLU A 53 -9.38 -4.64 31.12
CA GLU A 53 -10.19 -3.52 30.64
C GLU A 53 -10.91 -3.99 29.38
N ASP A 54 -12.24 -3.86 29.33
CA ASP A 54 -13.06 -4.34 28.21
C ASP A 54 -12.59 -3.68 26.91
N GLN A 55 -11.69 -4.35 26.18
CA GLN A 55 -11.20 -3.91 24.89
C GLN A 55 -12.40 -3.84 23.94
N ARG A 56 -12.70 -2.65 23.40
CA ARG A 56 -13.85 -2.49 22.50
C ARG A 56 -13.61 -3.30 21.23
N ASN A 57 -14.65 -3.93 20.69
CA ASN A 57 -14.56 -4.94 19.63
C ASN A 57 -13.70 -4.54 18.41
N LEU A 58 -13.76 -3.25 18.04
CA LEU A 58 -13.09 -2.65 16.86
C LEU A 58 -12.04 -1.59 17.23
N GLU A 59 -11.63 -1.51 18.50
CA GLU A 59 -10.74 -0.45 18.99
C GLU A 59 -9.37 -0.40 18.29
N ASP A 60 -8.85 -1.57 17.90
CA ASP A 60 -7.56 -1.71 17.23
C ASP A 60 -7.65 -1.63 15.69
N LEU A 61 -8.85 -1.46 15.12
CA LEU A 61 -9.06 -1.42 13.66
C LEU A 61 -8.23 -0.32 12.99
N TRP A 62 -8.19 0.89 13.57
CA TRP A 62 -7.40 1.99 13.03
C TRP A 62 -5.89 1.71 13.10
N LYS A 63 -5.44 0.92 14.09
CA LYS A 63 -4.04 0.50 14.24
C LYS A 63 -3.68 -0.60 13.25
N ALA A 64 -4.64 -1.46 12.91
CA ALA A 64 -4.49 -2.50 11.89
C ALA A 64 -4.40 -1.91 10.47
N ALA A 65 -5.07 -0.78 10.22
CA ALA A 65 -4.94 -0.04 8.97
C ALA A 65 -3.57 0.67 8.91
N PHE A 66 -2.63 0.12 8.12
CA PHE A 66 -1.29 0.68 8.01
C PHE A 66 -1.35 2.12 7.43
N PRO A 67 -0.67 3.11 8.05
CA PRO A 67 -0.67 4.49 7.57
C PRO A 67 0.28 4.64 6.37
N VAL A 68 -0.27 4.42 5.18
CA VAL A 68 0.48 4.43 3.92
C VAL A 68 0.98 5.84 3.61
N GLY A 69 2.25 5.96 3.23
CA GLY A 69 2.86 7.25 2.90
C GLY A 69 3.24 8.10 4.12
N THR A 70 3.23 7.53 5.32
CA THR A 70 3.71 8.21 6.52
C THR A 70 5.21 7.95 6.69
N GLU A 71 5.97 9.04 6.88
CA GLU A 71 7.40 8.95 7.15
C GLU A 71 7.69 8.11 8.39
N TRP A 72 8.66 7.21 8.29
CA TRP A 72 8.96 6.25 9.36
C TRP A 72 9.34 6.88 10.69
N ASP A 73 10.01 8.03 10.66
CA ASP A 73 10.40 8.77 11.86
C ASP A 73 9.19 9.39 12.57
N LEU A 74 8.11 9.67 11.83
CA LEU A 74 6.85 10.22 12.34
C LEU A 74 5.87 9.14 12.77
N LEU A 75 5.98 7.93 12.21
CA LEU A 75 5.07 6.81 12.49
C LEU A 75 4.92 6.52 14.00
N ASP A 76 6.02 6.55 14.74
CA ASP A 76 5.98 6.34 16.20
C ASP A 76 5.21 7.42 16.94
N SER A 77 5.31 8.67 16.47
CA SER A 77 4.63 9.78 17.12
C SER A 77 3.11 9.65 17.00
N VAL A 78 2.64 9.09 15.88
CA VAL A 78 1.21 8.84 15.63
C VAL A 78 0.65 7.86 16.66
N TYR A 79 1.38 6.78 16.96
CA TYR A 79 0.93 5.74 17.91
C TYR A 79 1.15 6.07 19.39
N LYS A 80 1.91 7.13 19.71
CA LYS A 80 2.09 7.60 21.11
C LYS A 80 0.85 8.29 21.65
N THR A 81 0.05 8.91 20.78
CA THR A 81 -1.20 9.57 21.16
C THR A 81 -2.34 8.56 21.18
N ASN A 82 -3.19 8.63 22.20
CA ASN A 82 -4.36 7.76 22.32
C ASN A 82 -5.53 8.30 21.49
N TRP A 83 -5.46 8.14 20.17
CA TRP A 83 -6.50 8.61 19.27
C TRP A 83 -7.79 7.81 19.44
N ASN A 84 -8.91 8.53 19.55
CA ASN A 84 -10.24 7.94 19.68
C ASN A 84 -10.90 7.78 18.31
N PHE A 85 -11.18 6.55 17.89
CA PHE A 85 -11.90 6.24 16.64
C PHE A 85 -13.29 5.63 16.90
N SER A 86 -13.95 6.00 18.00
CA SER A 86 -15.31 5.54 18.31
C SER A 86 -16.33 5.87 17.19
N ASN A 87 -16.12 6.94 16.42
CA ASN A 87 -16.92 7.24 15.23
C ASN A 87 -16.77 6.20 14.11
N LEU A 88 -15.58 5.61 13.93
CA LEU A 88 -15.36 4.50 13.01
C LEU A 88 -16.07 3.24 13.51
N GLU A 89 -15.96 2.94 14.80
CA GLU A 89 -16.61 1.78 15.42
C GLU A 89 -18.14 1.88 15.30
N ASN A 90 -18.71 3.03 15.66
CA ASN A 90 -20.15 3.32 15.53
C ASN A 90 -20.65 3.21 14.08
N ALA A 91 -19.78 3.40 13.08
CA ALA A 91 -20.16 3.24 11.69
C ALA A 91 -20.44 1.78 11.31
N PHE A 92 -19.99 0.81 12.11
CA PHE A 92 -20.26 -0.62 11.97
C PHE A 92 -21.44 -1.12 12.81
N GLU A 93 -22.10 -0.26 13.59
CA GLU A 93 -23.27 -0.64 14.39
C GLU A 93 -24.56 -0.68 13.54
N ALA A 94 -25.67 -1.19 14.09
CA ALA A 94 -26.91 -1.52 13.37
C ALA A 94 -27.65 -0.36 12.64
N ASN A 95 -27.11 0.86 12.61
CA ASN A 95 -27.58 1.98 11.79
C ASN A 95 -26.41 2.78 11.15
N GLY A 96 -25.20 2.24 11.24
CA GLY A 96 -23.98 2.86 10.79
C GLY A 96 -23.81 2.76 9.27
N VAL A 97 -23.10 3.72 8.70
CA VAL A 97 -22.90 3.81 7.24
C VAL A 97 -22.07 2.65 6.68
N LEU A 98 -21.39 1.86 7.52
CA LEU A 98 -20.53 0.72 7.17
C LEU A 98 -21.15 -0.63 7.59
N TYR A 99 -22.35 -0.64 8.18
CA TYR A 99 -23.04 -1.86 8.61
C TYR A 99 -23.37 -2.79 7.44
N GLU A 100 -23.10 -4.09 7.62
CA GLU A 100 -23.37 -5.17 6.65
C GLU A 100 -22.77 -4.94 5.25
N LYS A 101 -21.56 -4.36 5.20
CA LYS A 101 -20.84 -4.08 3.95
C LYS A 101 -19.54 -4.86 3.85
N THR A 102 -18.99 -4.91 2.64
CA THR A 102 -17.60 -5.30 2.37
C THR A 102 -16.75 -4.05 2.25
N LEU A 103 -15.66 -3.99 3.02
CA LEU A 103 -14.84 -2.79 3.16
C LEU A 103 -13.35 -3.08 3.00
N TYR A 104 -12.68 -2.14 2.37
CA TYR A 104 -11.23 -2.07 2.26
C TYR A 104 -10.76 -0.79 2.92
N ILE A 105 -9.97 -0.93 3.98
CA ILE A 105 -9.60 0.14 4.89
C ILE A 105 -8.09 0.36 4.84
N PHE A 106 -7.66 1.60 4.66
CA PHE A 106 -6.25 1.95 4.77
C PHE A 106 -6.08 3.19 5.65
N GLY A 107 -4.93 3.28 6.31
CA GLY A 107 -4.55 4.46 7.06
C GLY A 107 -3.77 5.43 6.19
N CYS A 108 -3.80 6.70 6.57
CA CYS A 108 -2.83 7.71 6.16
C CYS A 108 -2.62 8.69 7.33
N THR A 109 -1.72 9.64 7.16
CA THR A 109 -1.52 10.72 8.14
C THR A 109 -1.60 12.08 7.47
N GLU A 110 -2.21 13.03 8.15
CA GLU A 110 -2.26 14.43 7.71
C GLU A 110 -1.50 15.31 8.69
N PRO A 111 -0.33 15.85 8.30
CA PRO A 111 0.43 16.76 9.13
C PRO A 111 -0.31 18.10 9.23
N GLN A 112 -0.54 18.56 10.46
CA GLN A 112 -1.13 19.86 10.74
C GLN A 112 -0.22 20.68 11.65
N MET A 113 -0.06 21.96 11.32
CA MET A 113 0.59 22.94 12.19
C MET A 113 -0.39 23.34 13.28
N ILE A 114 -0.08 22.98 14.52
CA ILE A 114 -0.91 23.26 15.69
C ILE A 114 -0.13 24.13 16.66
N ASP A 115 -0.75 25.21 17.12
CA ASP A 115 -0.23 25.98 18.24
C ASP A 115 -0.59 25.26 19.55
N PHE A 116 0.43 24.81 20.27
CA PHE A 116 0.28 24.23 21.59
C PHE A 116 1.16 25.01 22.57
N SER A 117 0.52 25.74 23.48
CA SER A 117 1.19 26.55 24.51
C SER A 117 2.16 27.61 23.94
N GLY A 118 1.81 28.24 22.80
CA GLY A 118 2.61 29.31 22.19
C GLY A 118 3.79 28.80 21.33
N THR A 119 3.87 27.48 21.11
CA THR A 119 4.84 26.87 20.19
C THR A 119 4.09 26.15 19.07
N GLN A 120 4.40 26.50 17.82
CA GLN A 120 3.89 25.77 16.67
C GLN A 120 4.58 24.41 16.55
N LYS A 121 3.79 23.33 16.52
CA LYS A 121 4.27 21.96 16.33
C LYS A 121 3.55 21.33 15.15
N ILE A 122 4.29 20.56 14.34
CA ILE A 122 3.71 19.68 13.33
C ILE A 122 3.24 18.42 14.05
N ILE A 123 1.95 18.11 13.91
CA ILE A 123 1.36 16.88 14.44
C ILE A 123 0.77 16.10 13.27
N CYS A 124 1.19 14.84 13.13
CA CYS A 124 0.61 13.91 12.15
C CYS A 124 -0.66 13.29 12.74
N ILE A 125 -1.81 13.74 12.24
CA ILE A 125 -3.11 13.22 12.65
C ILE A 125 -3.37 11.95 11.85
N PRO A 126 -3.61 10.77 12.48
CA PRO A 126 -3.98 9.58 11.74
C PRO A 126 -5.37 9.76 11.16
N VAL A 127 -5.53 9.25 9.95
CA VAL A 127 -6.80 9.27 9.23
C VAL A 127 -7.04 7.88 8.68
N VAL A 128 -8.28 7.41 8.80
CA VAL A 128 -8.70 6.11 8.29
C VAL A 128 -9.62 6.34 7.09
N VAL A 129 -9.29 5.72 5.96
CA VAL A 129 -10.14 5.74 4.76
C VAL A 129 -10.78 4.37 4.60
N ALA A 130 -12.11 4.34 4.60
CA ALA A 130 -12.90 3.14 4.36
C ALA A 130 -13.53 3.19 2.97
N VAL A 131 -13.27 2.16 2.18
CA VAL A 131 -13.79 1.98 0.83
C VAL A 131 -14.83 0.87 0.84
N VAL A 132 -16.09 1.21 0.62
CA VAL A 132 -17.15 0.23 0.43
C VAL A 132 -17.04 -0.32 -0.99
N SER A 133 -16.72 -1.60 -1.12
CA SER A 133 -16.58 -2.25 -2.43
C SER A 133 -16.73 -3.77 -2.32
N PRO A 134 -17.32 -4.43 -3.32
CA PRO A 134 -17.37 -5.90 -3.36
C PRO A 134 -16.02 -6.57 -3.69
N PHE A 135 -15.00 -5.81 -4.13
CA PHE A 135 -13.67 -6.32 -4.50
C PHE A 135 -12.57 -5.33 -4.08
N PRO A 136 -11.29 -5.75 -3.99
CA PRO A 136 -10.23 -4.85 -3.59
C PRO A 136 -10.10 -3.67 -4.57
N PRO A 137 -9.98 -2.42 -4.08
CA PRO A 137 -9.90 -1.23 -4.93
C PRO A 137 -8.73 -1.30 -5.93
N SER A 138 -7.59 -1.84 -5.49
CA SER A 138 -6.42 -2.10 -6.31
C SER A 138 -5.46 -3.06 -5.61
N ASP A 139 -4.62 -3.74 -6.37
CA ASP A 139 -3.44 -4.48 -5.90
C ASP A 139 -2.13 -3.72 -6.16
N LYS A 140 -2.22 -2.42 -6.48
CA LYS A 140 -1.09 -1.55 -6.81
C LYS A 140 -0.93 -0.40 -5.82
N ILE A 141 0.26 0.19 -5.84
CA ILE A 141 0.66 1.37 -5.08
C ILE A 141 1.27 2.38 -6.05
N GLY A 142 0.87 3.62 -5.91
CA GLY A 142 1.54 4.73 -6.56
C GLY A 142 2.71 5.22 -5.73
N ILE A 143 3.84 5.52 -6.38
CA ILE A 143 5.02 6.12 -5.77
C ILE A 143 5.27 7.44 -6.48
N LYS A 144 5.16 8.55 -5.76
CA LYS A 144 5.45 9.88 -6.29
C LYS A 144 6.24 10.71 -5.29
N SER A 145 7.51 10.94 -5.60
CA SER A 145 8.32 11.93 -4.87
C SER A 145 8.23 13.28 -5.57
N VAL A 146 8.31 14.38 -4.81
CA VAL A 146 8.46 15.74 -5.35
C VAL A 146 9.74 15.88 -6.18
N GLN A 147 10.74 15.03 -5.93
CA GLN A 147 12.05 15.07 -6.60
C GLN A 147 12.20 14.08 -7.75
N MET A 148 11.22 13.19 -7.98
CA MET A 148 11.30 12.24 -9.09
C MET A 148 10.59 12.78 -10.32
N GLU A 149 11.21 12.56 -11.48
CA GLU A 149 10.76 12.98 -12.82
C GLU A 149 9.44 12.31 -13.24
N GLY A 150 9.05 11.20 -12.61
CA GLY A 150 7.84 10.47 -12.97
C GLY A 150 7.12 9.78 -11.80
N GLU A 151 5.82 9.63 -11.96
CA GLU A 151 4.97 8.77 -11.13
C GLU A 151 5.16 7.30 -11.51
N THR A 152 5.41 6.44 -10.53
CA THR A 152 5.53 5.00 -10.77
C THR A 152 4.40 4.24 -10.09
N ILE A 153 3.68 3.42 -10.84
CA ILE A 153 2.68 2.50 -10.27
C ILE A 153 3.29 1.09 -10.20
N VAL A 154 3.41 0.55 -8.98
CA VAL A 154 4.00 -0.78 -8.72
C VAL A 154 3.01 -1.72 -8.02
N PRO A 155 3.13 -3.04 -8.15
CA PRO A 155 2.35 -3.99 -7.35
C PRO A 155 2.59 -3.83 -5.83
N MET A 156 1.53 -3.90 -5.01
CA MET A 156 1.58 -3.82 -3.54
C MET A 156 2.57 -4.82 -2.94
N LYS A 157 2.65 -6.02 -3.51
CA LYS A 157 3.54 -7.10 -3.06
C LYS A 157 5.01 -6.70 -3.11
N GLU A 158 5.41 -5.87 -4.07
CA GLU A 158 6.77 -5.34 -4.13
C GLU A 158 7.07 -4.50 -2.90
N MET A 159 6.09 -3.75 -2.39
CA MET A 159 6.18 -2.92 -1.18
C MET A 159 5.90 -3.70 0.11
N LYS A 160 5.75 -5.03 0.04
CA LYS A 160 5.37 -5.89 1.19
C LYS A 160 4.00 -5.53 1.78
N MET A 161 3.13 -5.00 0.94
CA MET A 161 1.76 -4.63 1.29
C MET A 161 0.76 -5.61 0.68
N ASP A 162 -0.38 -5.79 1.35
CA ASP A 162 -1.52 -6.55 0.84
C ASP A 162 -2.81 -6.19 1.60
N TRP A 163 -3.96 -6.54 1.02
CA TRP A 163 -5.24 -6.48 1.72
C TRP A 163 -5.38 -7.72 2.60
N VAL A 164 -5.40 -7.52 3.92
CA VAL A 164 -5.45 -8.59 4.90
C VAL A 164 -6.80 -8.54 5.61
N PRO A 165 -7.52 -9.67 5.75
CA PRO A 165 -8.77 -9.69 6.51
C PRO A 165 -8.51 -9.29 7.95
N TYR A 166 -9.36 -8.40 8.46
CA TYR A 166 -9.40 -8.02 9.86
C TYR A 166 -10.58 -8.74 10.53
N ILE A 167 -10.32 -9.35 11.69
CA ILE A 167 -11.31 -10.08 12.47
C ILE A 167 -11.52 -9.31 13.79
N PRO A 168 -12.72 -8.75 14.02
CA PRO A 168 -13.08 -8.08 15.27
C PRO A 168 -12.80 -8.96 16.49
N PHE A 169 -12.50 -8.36 17.64
CA PHE A 169 -12.11 -9.08 18.86
C PHE A 169 -13.12 -10.16 19.28
N GLU A 170 -14.40 -9.83 19.29
CA GLU A 170 -15.50 -10.71 19.69
C GLU A 170 -15.71 -11.87 18.70
N ASP A 171 -15.28 -11.70 17.45
CA ASP A 171 -15.46 -12.66 16.35
C ASP A 171 -14.22 -13.51 16.09
N ARG A 172 -13.20 -13.47 16.96
CA ARG A 172 -11.94 -14.24 16.86
C ARG A 172 -12.18 -15.75 17.01
N GLY A 173 -12.73 -16.35 15.97
CA GLY A 173 -13.16 -17.74 15.88
C GLY A 173 -14.13 -18.01 14.71
N ILE A 174 -14.66 -16.94 14.12
CA ILE A 174 -15.58 -16.98 12.99
C ILE A 174 -14.79 -16.76 11.68
N SER A 175 -15.16 -17.47 10.61
CA SER A 175 -14.61 -17.21 9.27
C SER A 175 -15.08 -15.84 8.76
N VAL A 176 -14.21 -15.09 8.08
CA VAL A 176 -14.49 -13.76 7.53
C VAL A 176 -15.76 -13.76 6.66
N GLU A 177 -15.99 -14.83 5.89
CA GLU A 177 -17.18 -15.00 5.03
C GLU A 177 -18.51 -15.04 5.80
N ARG A 178 -18.46 -15.30 7.12
CA ARG A 178 -19.64 -15.38 8.00
C ARG A 178 -19.81 -14.11 8.85
N LEU A 179 -18.90 -13.15 8.74
CA LEU A 179 -19.03 -11.87 9.43
C LEU A 179 -20.12 -11.02 8.75
N LYS A 180 -20.85 -10.26 9.56
CA LYS A 180 -21.87 -9.32 9.05
C LYS A 180 -21.24 -8.28 8.13
N SER A 181 -20.14 -7.67 8.58
CA SER A 181 -19.30 -6.79 7.78
C SER A 181 -17.96 -7.45 7.51
N GLN A 182 -17.56 -7.52 6.25
CA GLN A 182 -16.28 -8.08 5.83
C GLN A 182 -15.26 -6.95 5.74
N ILE A 183 -14.27 -6.95 6.63
CA ILE A 183 -13.28 -5.88 6.74
C ILE A 183 -11.92 -6.39 6.27
N PHE A 184 -11.33 -5.68 5.32
CA PHE A 184 -9.96 -5.90 4.87
C PHE A 184 -9.14 -4.64 5.13
N THR A 185 -8.00 -4.78 5.79
CA THR A 185 -7.08 -3.67 6.06
C THR A 185 -5.88 -3.75 5.14
N LEU A 186 -5.44 -2.62 4.60
CA LEU A 186 -4.16 -2.53 3.91
C LEU A 186 -3.06 -2.65 4.97
N SER A 187 -2.35 -3.76 4.93
CA SER A 187 -1.31 -4.10 5.91
C SER A 187 0.06 -4.06 5.25
N CYS A 188 1.10 -3.71 6.01
CA CYS A 188 2.49 -3.77 5.57
C CYS A 188 3.27 -4.75 6.45
N THR A 189 3.82 -5.81 5.85
CA THR A 189 4.61 -6.84 6.57
C THR A 189 6.08 -6.46 6.75
N GLN A 190 6.50 -5.32 6.20
CA GLN A 190 7.86 -4.82 6.31
C GLN A 190 8.17 -4.45 7.76
N ARG A 191 8.98 -5.28 8.43
CA ARG A 191 9.33 -5.07 9.84
C ARG A 191 10.15 -3.80 10.00
N ARG A 192 9.84 -3.06 11.07
CA ARG A 192 10.51 -1.82 11.42
C ARG A 192 12.03 -1.94 11.58
N ALA A 193 12.51 -2.98 12.25
CA ALA A 193 13.95 -3.23 12.39
C ALA A 193 14.65 -3.46 11.04
N ALA A 194 13.94 -4.07 10.08
CA ALA A 194 14.51 -4.34 8.75
C ALA A 194 14.61 -3.08 7.88
N LEU A 195 13.81 -2.04 8.15
CA LEU A 195 13.86 -0.77 7.41
C LEU A 195 15.16 -0.01 7.65
N LYS A 196 15.72 -0.06 8.87
CA LYS A 196 17.00 0.58 9.22
C LYS A 196 18.17 0.09 8.37
N HIS A 197 18.02 -1.08 7.75
CA HIS A 197 19.03 -1.70 6.90
C HIS A 197 18.72 -1.58 5.40
N LEU A 198 17.60 -0.93 5.03
CA LEU A 198 17.29 -0.65 3.63
C LEU A 198 18.08 0.56 3.13
N LYS A 199 18.36 0.58 1.82
CA LYS A 199 18.92 1.76 1.15
C LYS A 199 17.95 2.93 1.26
N THR A 200 18.47 4.15 1.37
CA THR A 200 17.69 5.39 1.48
C THR A 200 16.60 5.50 0.41
N ASP A 201 16.92 5.22 -0.86
CA ASP A 201 15.95 5.27 -1.96
C ASP A 201 14.76 4.33 -1.73
N ARG A 202 15.03 3.17 -1.14
CA ARG A 202 13.98 2.18 -0.84
C ARG A 202 13.11 2.63 0.33
N ILE A 203 13.69 3.29 1.34
CA ILE A 203 12.95 3.89 2.45
C ILE A 203 12.05 5.00 1.92
N LYS A 204 12.58 5.89 1.06
CA LYS A 204 11.81 6.96 0.43
C LYS A 204 10.60 6.47 -0.36
N LYS A 205 10.67 5.29 -0.98
CA LYS A 205 9.48 4.69 -1.63
C LYS A 205 8.33 4.44 -0.66
N TYR A 206 8.59 4.15 0.61
CA TYR A 206 7.55 4.01 1.63
C TYR A 206 7.02 5.36 2.10
N ASP A 207 7.87 6.37 2.21
CA ASP A 207 7.45 7.73 2.55
C ASP A 207 6.55 8.35 1.45
N TYR A 208 6.80 8.01 0.19
CA TYR A 208 6.10 8.56 -0.97
C TYR A 208 5.03 7.66 -1.58
N CYS A 209 4.72 6.53 -0.94
CA CYS A 209 3.71 5.62 -1.47
C CYS A 209 2.29 6.09 -1.13
N LEU A 210 1.38 5.90 -2.06
CA LEU A 210 -0.04 6.19 -1.90
C LEU A 210 -0.86 4.99 -2.39
N PRO A 211 -1.95 4.61 -1.68
CA PRO A 211 -2.90 3.63 -2.18
C PRO A 211 -3.39 4.03 -3.56
N TYR A 212 -3.20 3.15 -4.55
CA TYR A 212 -3.61 3.39 -5.92
C TYR A 212 -5.07 2.98 -6.11
N PHE A 213 -5.78 3.71 -6.95
CA PHE A 213 -7.10 3.36 -7.42
C PHE A 213 -7.24 3.82 -8.87
N TYR A 214 -7.84 2.98 -9.70
CA TYR A 214 -8.06 3.31 -11.10
C TYR A 214 -9.48 2.92 -11.50
N ASP A 215 -10.23 3.92 -11.94
CA ASP A 215 -11.54 3.74 -12.54
C ASP A 215 -11.44 4.11 -14.02
N PRO A 216 -11.37 3.11 -14.94
CA PRO A 216 -11.22 3.39 -16.36
C PRO A 216 -12.42 4.14 -16.95
N ARG A 217 -13.53 4.31 -16.23
CA ARG A 217 -14.68 5.09 -16.71
C ARG A 217 -14.48 6.59 -16.54
N LYS A 218 -13.61 7.01 -15.61
CA LYS A 218 -13.25 8.42 -15.44
C LYS A 218 -12.23 8.79 -16.52
N GLU A 219 -12.39 9.98 -17.07
CA GLU A 219 -11.34 10.56 -17.92
C GLU A 219 -10.14 10.91 -17.03
N ASP A 220 -8.94 10.58 -17.51
CA ASP A 220 -7.69 10.87 -16.83
C ASP A 220 -7.11 12.17 -17.42
N ASP A 221 -6.66 13.10 -16.58
CA ASP A 221 -6.08 14.38 -17.01
C ASP A 221 -4.89 14.17 -17.96
N THR A 222 -4.19 13.04 -17.83
CA THR A 222 -3.10 12.62 -18.73
C THR A 222 -3.56 12.41 -20.19
N GLU A 223 -4.84 12.14 -20.43
CA GLU A 223 -5.41 12.01 -21.79
C GLU A 223 -5.58 13.36 -22.51
N LEU A 224 -5.51 14.46 -21.77
CA LEU A 224 -5.60 15.84 -22.25
C LEU A 224 -4.26 16.56 -22.17
N GLU A 225 -3.26 15.98 -21.51
CA GLU A 225 -1.91 16.54 -21.43
C GLU A 225 -1.28 16.58 -22.83
N THR A 226 -0.99 17.79 -23.29
CA THR A 226 -0.33 18.06 -24.58
C THR A 226 1.08 18.61 -24.45
N THR A 227 1.52 18.73 -23.20
CA THR A 227 2.86 19.18 -22.82
C THR A 227 3.80 17.99 -22.70
N VAL A 228 5.01 18.13 -23.23
CA VAL A 228 6.13 17.22 -22.98
C VAL A 228 7.24 17.96 -22.26
N GLN A 229 7.72 17.35 -21.18
CA GLN A 229 8.97 17.75 -20.55
C GLN A 229 10.13 17.22 -21.39
N LEU A 230 10.92 18.15 -21.91
CA LEU A 230 12.06 17.88 -22.78
C LEU A 230 13.34 18.07 -21.98
N MET A 231 14.18 17.04 -21.97
CA MET A 231 15.56 17.12 -21.49
C MET A 231 16.49 16.82 -22.66
N TYR A 232 16.95 17.87 -23.35
CA TYR A 232 17.84 17.70 -24.51
C TYR A 232 19.29 17.48 -24.05
N PRO A 233 19.94 16.38 -24.49
CA PRO A 233 21.24 15.97 -23.97
C PRO A 233 22.39 16.78 -24.60
N MET A 234 22.62 17.98 -24.07
CA MET A 234 23.80 18.80 -24.31
C MET A 234 24.44 19.25 -23.00
N GLU A 235 25.57 19.95 -23.04
CA GLU A 235 26.27 20.41 -21.83
C GLU A 235 26.37 21.95 -21.83
N PRO A 236 25.66 22.65 -20.93
CA PRO A 236 24.65 22.15 -19.99
C PRO A 236 23.35 21.70 -20.69
N PRO A 237 22.57 20.76 -20.14
CA PRO A 237 21.37 20.24 -20.79
C PRO A 237 20.27 21.30 -20.88
N VAL A 238 19.51 21.29 -21.98
CA VAL A 238 18.35 22.17 -22.13
C VAL A 238 17.14 21.44 -21.57
N VAL A 239 16.58 22.00 -20.50
CA VAL A 239 15.35 21.49 -19.85
C VAL A 239 14.24 22.50 -20.10
N CYS A 240 13.19 22.06 -20.79
CA CYS A 240 12.06 22.92 -21.16
C CYS A 240 10.76 22.12 -21.30
N GLU A 241 9.64 22.81 -21.31
CA GLU A 241 8.31 22.24 -21.55
C GLU A 241 7.83 22.70 -22.93
N PHE A 242 7.33 21.77 -23.73
CA PHE A 242 6.79 22.06 -25.07
C PHE A 242 5.36 21.55 -25.15
N ASP A 243 4.41 22.40 -25.50
CA ASP A 243 3.02 22.05 -25.67
C ASP A 243 2.64 21.97 -27.16
N TRP A 244 2.44 20.77 -27.68
CA TRP A 244 2.15 20.60 -29.11
C TRP A 244 0.77 21.13 -29.54
N SER A 245 -0.08 21.57 -28.61
CA SER A 245 -1.37 22.22 -28.91
C SER A 245 -1.24 23.72 -29.09
N PHE A 246 -0.25 24.35 -28.45
CA PHE A 246 -0.09 25.80 -28.40
C PHE A 246 1.22 26.29 -29.02
N ASP A 247 2.24 25.44 -29.07
CA ASP A 247 3.57 25.77 -29.56
C ASP A 247 3.81 25.20 -30.97
N GLU A 248 4.37 26.05 -31.82
CA GLU A 248 4.96 25.67 -33.11
C GLU A 248 6.45 25.33 -32.87
N VAL A 249 6.92 24.19 -33.39
CA VAL A 249 8.29 23.70 -33.12
C VAL A 249 9.37 24.70 -33.56
N GLU A 250 9.13 25.39 -34.68
CA GLU A 250 10.05 26.38 -35.24
C GLU A 250 10.16 27.61 -34.33
N ASP A 251 9.02 28.24 -34.02
CA ASP A 251 8.95 29.43 -33.15
C ASP A 251 9.52 29.15 -31.76
N PHE A 252 9.15 28.01 -31.15
CA PHE A 252 9.66 27.58 -29.87
C PHE A 252 11.20 27.42 -29.87
N THR A 253 11.75 26.82 -30.92
CA THR A 253 13.20 26.63 -31.03
C THR A 253 13.92 27.97 -31.24
N ASP A 254 13.33 28.86 -32.05
CA ASP A 254 13.89 30.18 -32.29
C ASP A 254 13.91 31.06 -31.05
N ASP A 255 12.90 30.95 -30.19
CA ASP A 255 12.88 31.65 -28.91
C ASP A 255 13.94 31.14 -27.94
N LEU A 256 14.19 29.82 -27.89
CA LEU A 256 15.31 29.26 -27.11
C LEU A 256 16.69 29.74 -27.60
N ILE A 257 16.85 29.97 -28.91
CA ILE A 257 18.08 30.52 -29.48
C ILE A 257 18.22 32.01 -29.13
N LYS A 258 17.15 32.80 -29.24
CA LYS A 258 17.13 34.22 -28.85
C LYS A 258 17.46 34.41 -27.37
N GLU A 259 17.04 33.47 -26.52
CA GLU A 259 17.34 33.45 -25.08
C GLU A 259 18.73 32.89 -24.74
N GLU A 260 19.57 32.58 -25.75
CA GLU A 260 20.91 31.99 -25.60
C GLU A 260 20.92 30.65 -24.84
N LYS A 261 19.77 29.95 -24.80
CA LYS A 261 19.64 28.63 -24.16
C LYS A 261 19.99 27.49 -25.11
N LEU A 262 19.81 27.69 -26.41
CA LEU A 262 20.14 26.72 -27.45
C LEU A 262 21.08 27.37 -28.49
N PRO A 263 22.23 26.75 -28.80
CA PRO A 263 23.09 27.21 -29.88
C PRO A 263 22.43 27.05 -31.26
N GLU A 264 22.64 28.01 -32.15
CA GLU A 264 22.03 28.00 -33.50
C GLU A 264 22.45 26.79 -34.34
N ASP A 265 23.66 26.27 -34.15
CA ASP A 265 24.16 25.05 -34.82
C ASP A 265 23.45 23.77 -34.37
N GLN A 266 22.75 23.79 -33.23
CA GLN A 266 21.95 22.68 -32.72
C GLN A 266 20.46 22.78 -33.12
N LYS A 267 20.03 23.89 -33.76
CA LYS A 267 18.62 24.15 -34.10
C LYS A 267 17.92 22.95 -34.73
N GLU A 268 18.45 22.43 -35.84
CA GLU A 268 17.83 21.33 -36.57
C GLU A 268 17.76 20.02 -35.76
N LYS A 269 18.83 19.73 -34.98
CA LYS A 269 18.88 18.53 -34.12
C LYS A 269 17.87 18.62 -32.99
N PHE A 270 17.75 19.80 -32.37
CA PHE A 270 16.78 20.03 -31.31
C PHE A 270 15.35 19.92 -31.84
N MET A 271 15.03 20.55 -32.97
CA MET A 271 13.71 20.43 -33.59
C MET A 271 13.33 18.96 -33.89
N ASN A 272 14.28 18.17 -34.39
CA ASN A 272 14.06 16.75 -34.64
C ASN A 272 13.83 15.98 -33.33
N TYR A 273 14.57 16.31 -32.27
CA TYR A 273 14.37 15.75 -30.94
C TYR A 273 12.98 16.07 -30.38
N VAL A 274 12.53 17.33 -30.45
CA VAL A 274 11.16 17.72 -30.03
C VAL A 274 10.11 16.92 -30.80
N LYS A 275 10.23 16.84 -32.13
CA LYS A 275 9.29 16.06 -32.97
C LYS A 275 9.24 14.58 -32.60
N GLU A 276 10.38 13.99 -32.23
CA GLU A 276 10.45 12.60 -31.77
C GLU A 276 9.77 12.42 -30.41
N GLN A 277 10.09 13.26 -29.42
CA GLN A 277 9.47 13.24 -28.08
C GLN A 277 7.94 13.42 -28.16
N VAL A 278 7.47 14.37 -28.96
CA VAL A 278 6.04 14.59 -29.21
C VAL A 278 5.39 13.37 -29.87
N ARG A 279 6.08 12.71 -30.81
CA ARG A 279 5.56 11.50 -31.46
C ARG A 279 5.44 10.33 -30.47
N GLU A 280 6.45 10.14 -29.63
CA GLU A 280 6.43 9.11 -28.58
C GLU A 280 5.33 9.35 -27.56
N ALA A 281 5.19 10.58 -27.06
CA ALA A 281 4.13 10.97 -26.14
C ALA A 281 2.73 10.75 -26.76
N LYS A 282 2.50 11.19 -28.01
CA LYS A 282 1.23 10.93 -28.73
C LYS A 282 0.95 9.43 -28.91
N LYS A 283 1.99 8.62 -29.16
CA LYS A 283 1.85 7.16 -29.26
C LYS A 283 1.43 6.57 -27.92
N GLN A 284 2.09 6.93 -26.82
CA GLN A 284 1.75 6.47 -25.48
C GLN A 284 0.31 6.88 -25.11
N GLN A 285 -0.09 8.11 -25.42
CA GLN A 285 -1.45 8.60 -25.18
C GLN A 285 -2.50 7.80 -25.97
N ARG A 286 -2.21 7.44 -27.23
CA ARG A 286 -3.09 6.59 -28.04
C ARG A 286 -3.20 5.18 -27.47
N GLU A 287 -2.08 4.58 -27.08
CA GLU A 287 -2.04 3.25 -26.48
C GLU A 287 -2.80 3.21 -25.14
N ALA A 288 -2.65 4.24 -24.31
CA ALA A 288 -3.40 4.40 -23.06
C ALA A 288 -4.91 4.52 -23.30
N LYS A 289 -5.34 5.33 -24.28
CA LYS A 289 -6.75 5.47 -24.68
C LYS A 289 -7.33 4.15 -25.17
N GLU A 290 -6.58 3.40 -25.98
CA GLU A 290 -7.01 2.08 -26.46
C GLU A 290 -7.09 1.05 -25.33
N ALA A 291 -6.10 1.01 -24.44
CA ALA A 291 -6.10 0.14 -23.27
C ALA A 291 -7.28 0.44 -22.34
N ARG A 292 -7.62 1.73 -22.14
CA ARG A 292 -8.78 2.16 -21.38
C ARG A 292 -10.09 1.72 -22.04
N ARG A 293 -10.25 1.99 -23.34
CA ARG A 293 -11.43 1.54 -24.10
C ARG A 293 -11.64 0.03 -23.95
N LYS A 294 -10.57 -0.74 -24.15
CA LYS A 294 -10.59 -2.19 -23.97
C LYS A 294 -10.94 -2.58 -22.53
N ALA A 295 -10.39 -1.90 -21.53
CA ALA A 295 -10.71 -2.16 -20.12
C ALA A 295 -12.17 -1.87 -19.76
N ILE A 296 -12.83 -0.93 -20.46
CA ILE A 296 -14.27 -0.67 -20.32
C ILE A 296 -15.07 -1.76 -21.04
N GLU A 297 -14.69 -2.12 -22.27
CA GLU A 297 -15.37 -3.16 -23.07
C GLU A 297 -15.30 -4.55 -22.42
N ASP A 298 -14.14 -4.92 -21.87
CA ASP A 298 -13.91 -6.20 -21.18
C ASP A 298 -14.45 -6.21 -19.74
N MET A 299 -15.01 -5.09 -19.25
CA MET A 299 -15.50 -4.98 -17.87
C MET A 299 -16.80 -5.77 -17.67
N SER A 300 -16.80 -6.68 -16.69
CA SER A 300 -18.04 -7.37 -16.30
C SER A 300 -19.07 -6.41 -15.70
N GLU A 301 -20.35 -6.77 -15.83
CA GLU A 301 -21.46 -5.96 -15.30
C GLU A 301 -21.37 -5.82 -13.77
N GLU A 302 -20.97 -6.88 -13.07
CA GLU A 302 -20.78 -6.86 -11.61
C GLU A 302 -19.68 -5.87 -11.22
N LYS A 303 -18.57 -5.84 -11.97
CA LYS A 303 -17.48 -4.89 -11.73
C LYS A 303 -17.93 -3.46 -12.04
N ARG A 304 -18.68 -3.26 -13.11
CA ARG A 304 -19.24 -1.95 -13.50
C ARG A 304 -20.16 -1.39 -12.42
N ILE A 305 -21.09 -2.19 -11.92
CA ILE A 305 -21.99 -1.85 -10.80
C ILE A 305 -21.18 -1.61 -9.53
N GLY A 306 -20.22 -2.48 -9.21
CA GLY A 306 -19.36 -2.36 -8.04
C GLY A 306 -18.57 -1.05 -8.01
N LEU A 307 -17.98 -0.64 -9.15
CA LEU A 307 -17.30 0.65 -9.26
C LEU A 307 -18.28 1.84 -9.21
N GLN A 308 -19.52 1.70 -9.68
CA GLN A 308 -20.53 2.77 -9.64
C GLN A 308 -21.04 3.02 -8.21
N ASN A 309 -21.20 1.94 -7.44
CA ASN A 309 -21.70 1.98 -6.07
C ASN A 309 -20.60 2.16 -5.03
N MET A 310 -19.34 2.19 -5.45
CA MET A 310 -18.19 2.35 -4.56
C MET A 310 -18.28 3.69 -3.82
N ARG A 311 -18.16 3.64 -2.49
CA ARG A 311 -18.18 4.83 -1.63
C ARG A 311 -16.92 4.92 -0.80
N PHE A 312 -16.48 6.15 -0.57
CA PHE A 312 -15.28 6.49 0.17
C PHE A 312 -15.66 7.29 1.40
N TYR A 313 -15.31 6.80 2.57
CA TYR A 313 -15.52 7.47 3.84
C TYR A 313 -14.16 7.77 4.46
N LYS A 314 -14.01 8.95 5.04
CA LYS A 314 -12.75 9.39 5.64
C LYS A 314 -13.00 9.78 7.08
N PHE A 315 -12.39 9.05 8.00
CA PHE A 315 -12.56 9.18 9.43
C PHE A 315 -11.35 9.88 10.04
N TYR A 316 -11.62 11.00 10.70
CA TYR A 316 -10.70 11.61 11.64
C TYR A 316 -11.01 11.08 13.04
N PRO A 317 -10.02 11.07 13.94
CA PRO A 317 -10.28 10.76 15.32
C PRO A 317 -11.25 11.77 15.94
N VAL A 318 -12.07 11.29 16.87
CA VAL A 318 -12.94 12.11 17.69
C VAL A 318 -12.08 12.94 18.63
N GLN A 319 -12.36 14.25 18.71
CA GLN A 319 -11.65 15.14 19.62
C GLN A 319 -11.90 14.71 21.07
N THR A 320 -10.83 14.49 21.81
CA THR A 320 -10.86 14.27 23.27
C THR A 320 -10.03 15.34 23.98
N PRO A 321 -10.21 15.53 25.30
CA PRO A 321 -9.40 16.48 26.08
C PRO A 321 -7.89 16.16 26.06
N ASP A 322 -7.52 14.89 25.92
CA ASP A 322 -6.14 14.41 25.99
C ASP A 322 -5.44 14.30 24.62
N THR A 323 -6.17 14.59 23.53
CA THR A 323 -5.63 14.57 22.16
C THR A 323 -5.39 15.99 21.64
N PRO A 324 -4.37 16.20 20.79
CA PRO A 324 -4.18 17.48 20.10
C PRO A 324 -5.44 17.92 19.33
N PRO A 325 -5.66 19.23 19.15
CA PRO A 325 -6.80 19.73 18.38
C PRO A 325 -6.73 19.28 16.92
N ILE A 326 -7.89 19.04 16.30
CA ILE A 326 -8.00 18.65 14.88
C ILE A 326 -8.77 19.77 14.13
N PRO A 327 -8.12 20.93 13.87
CA PRO A 327 -8.81 22.10 13.36
C PRO A 327 -9.26 21.95 11.90
N ASN A 328 -8.49 21.23 11.09
CA ASN A 328 -8.74 21.12 9.64
C ASN A 328 -9.10 19.69 9.27
N LYS A 329 -10.32 19.46 8.82
CA LYS A 329 -10.72 18.19 8.18
C LYS A 329 -10.83 18.41 6.68
N CYS A 330 -10.06 17.66 5.90
CA CYS A 330 -10.09 17.69 4.44
C CYS A 330 -10.80 16.45 3.88
N SER A 331 -11.63 16.60 2.85
CA SER A 331 -12.25 15.48 2.13
C SER A 331 -11.33 14.83 1.11
N TYR A 332 -10.30 15.51 0.64
CA TYR A 332 -9.34 14.96 -0.32
C TYR A 332 -8.55 13.80 0.31
N ILE A 333 -8.58 12.63 -0.32
CA ILE A 333 -7.89 11.41 0.14
C ILE A 333 -6.47 11.39 -0.42
N ASN A 334 -6.36 11.29 -1.75
CA ASN A 334 -5.13 11.36 -2.51
C ASN A 334 -5.49 11.54 -4.00
N ARG A 335 -4.48 11.61 -4.87
CA ARG A 335 -4.70 11.88 -6.29
C ARG A 335 -5.48 10.79 -7.05
N TYR A 336 -5.43 9.55 -6.59
CA TYR A 336 -6.10 8.42 -7.25
C TYR A 336 -7.54 8.25 -6.77
N TYR A 337 -7.78 8.46 -5.48
CA TYR A 337 -9.11 8.36 -4.87
C TYR A 337 -9.92 9.67 -5.01
N GLY A 338 -9.25 10.81 -5.19
CA GLY A 338 -9.88 12.12 -5.21
C GLY A 338 -10.44 12.49 -3.84
N LYS A 339 -11.72 12.84 -3.77
CA LYS A 339 -12.40 13.24 -2.52
C LYS A 339 -13.24 12.11 -1.94
N ALA A 340 -13.26 12.02 -0.62
CA ALA A 340 -14.20 11.21 0.13
C ALA A 340 -15.64 11.70 -0.12
N HIS A 341 -16.57 10.75 -0.16
CA HIS A 341 -18.00 11.05 -0.25
C HIS A 341 -18.53 11.62 1.06
N GLN A 342 -17.94 11.22 2.18
CA GLN A 342 -18.28 11.73 3.50
C GLN A 342 -17.03 11.77 4.38
N VAL A 343 -16.91 12.84 5.17
CA VAL A 343 -15.88 13.02 6.19
C VAL A 343 -16.53 12.91 7.56
N LEU A 344 -15.96 12.11 8.45
CA LEU A 344 -16.48 11.77 9.77
C LEU A 344 -15.47 12.12 10.86
#